data_AF-A0A848XFI4-F1
#
_entry.id   AF-A0A848XFI4-F1
#
_cell.length_a   1.000
_cell.length_b   1.000
_cell.length_c   1.000
_cell.angle_alpha   90.00
_cell.angle_beta   90.00
_cell.angle_gamma   90.00
#
_symmetry.space_group_name_H-M   'P 1'
#
loop_
_entity.id
_entity.type
_entity.pdbx_description
1 polymer ?
#
loop_
_entity_poly.entity_id
_entity_poly.type
_entity_poly.pdbx_seq_one_letter_code
_entity_poly.pdbx_strand_id
1 'polypeptide(L)'
;MTTFADFADGHDNNFNLIRFLAASGVLISHAYPISQGPEAIQPLERLVGMTLGHVCVLIFFAISGFLILRSFDRSSTLISWTSARVLRIFPALIVVLILTVLFYGPLLTHLPIAQYFSAPETITYVPRNISLAFLQYPLPGVLVDAPYVGAINGSLWTLF
;
A
#
# COMPACT_ATOMS: atom_id res chain seq x y z
N MET A 1 -27.33 -19.73 -17.04
CA MET A 1 -27.20 -18.84 -15.86
C MET A 1 -26.06 -17.90 -16.17
N THR A 2 -26.29 -16.59 -16.22
CA THR A 2 -25.23 -15.60 -16.41
C THR A 2 -24.37 -15.54 -15.16
N THR A 3 -23.06 -15.61 -15.32
CA THR A 3 -22.08 -15.55 -14.23
C THR A 3 -21.46 -14.15 -14.14
N PHE A 4 -20.81 -13.84 -13.02
CA PHE A 4 -20.06 -12.58 -12.88
C PHE A 4 -18.91 -12.46 -13.89
N ALA A 5 -18.35 -13.59 -14.35
CA ALA A 5 -17.30 -13.59 -15.37
C ALA A 5 -17.78 -13.04 -16.71
N ASP A 6 -19.05 -13.26 -17.05
CA ASP A 6 -19.65 -12.82 -18.32
C ASP A 6 -19.71 -11.28 -18.42
N PHE A 7 -19.76 -10.58 -17.27
CA PHE A 7 -19.75 -9.11 -17.20
C PHE A 7 -18.34 -8.52 -17.07
N ALA A 8 -17.31 -9.36 -16.98
CA ALA A 8 -15.92 -8.93 -16.86
C ALA A 8 -15.19 -8.92 -18.21
N ASP A 9 -15.80 -9.42 -19.27
CA ASP A 9 -15.22 -9.44 -20.63
C ASP A 9 -15.22 -8.05 -21.29
N GLY A 10 -14.12 -7.74 -21.99
CA GLY A 10 -13.95 -6.44 -22.66
C GLY A 10 -13.48 -5.30 -21.75
N HIS A 11 -13.56 -4.07 -22.28
CA HIS A 11 -13.24 -2.82 -21.56
C HIS A 11 -14.46 -2.22 -20.85
N ASP A 12 -15.66 -2.75 -21.13
CA ASP A 12 -16.93 -2.29 -20.56
C ASP A 12 -17.20 -2.93 -19.19
N ASN A 13 -16.17 -2.91 -18.33
CA ASN A 13 -16.28 -3.29 -16.94
C ASN A 13 -15.90 -2.10 -16.06
N ASN A 14 -16.75 -1.79 -15.08
CA ASN A 14 -16.54 -0.64 -14.20
C ASN A 14 -15.45 -0.87 -13.14
N PHE A 15 -14.56 -1.87 -13.31
CA PHE A 15 -13.54 -2.19 -12.31
C PHE A 15 -12.60 -1.02 -12.05
N ASN A 16 -12.21 -0.25 -13.07
CA ASN A 16 -11.38 0.94 -12.88
C ASN A 16 -12.09 2.02 -12.07
N LEU A 17 -13.38 2.25 -12.35
CA LEU A 17 -14.19 3.20 -11.59
C LEU A 17 -14.34 2.77 -10.13
N ILE A 18 -14.68 1.49 -9.89
CA ILE A 18 -14.82 0.95 -8.53
C ILE A 18 -13.49 1.07 -7.77
N ARG A 19 -12.36 0.74 -8.41
CA ARG A 19 -11.03 0.90 -7.82
C ARG A 19 -10.71 2.36 -7.53
N PHE A 20 -11.07 3.29 -8.41
CA PHE A 20 -10.87 4.73 -8.17
C PHE A 20 -11.69 5.24 -6.97
N LEU A 21 -12.96 4.84 -6.88
CA LEU A 21 -13.82 5.18 -5.74
C LEU A 21 -13.28 4.57 -4.44
N ALA A 22 -12.83 3.32 -4.47
CA ALA A 22 -12.21 2.67 -3.33
C ALA A 22 -10.90 3.36 -2.90
N ALA A 23 -10.02 3.72 -3.85
CA ALA A 23 -8.80 4.48 -3.56
C ALA A 23 -9.12 5.82 -2.89
N SER A 24 -10.14 6.51 -3.40
CA SER A 24 -10.62 7.78 -2.84
C SER A 24 -11.14 7.59 -1.41
N GLY A 25 -11.89 6.52 -1.16
CA GLY A 25 -12.37 6.17 0.19
C GLY A 25 -11.23 5.86 1.17
N VAL A 26 -10.20 5.12 0.74
CA VAL A 26 -8.97 4.88 1.52
C VAL A 26 -8.29 6.19 1.87
N LEU A 27 -8.12 7.09 0.90
CA LEU A 27 -7.51 8.40 1.10
C LEU A 27 -8.29 9.23 2.14
N ILE A 28 -9.62 9.30 2.00
CA ILE A 28 -10.49 10.02 2.93
C ILE A 28 -10.39 9.43 4.33
N SER A 29 -10.40 8.10 4.46
CA SER A 29 -10.31 7.43 5.77
C SER A 29 -8.97 7.72 6.46
N HIS A 30 -7.85 7.62 5.74
CA HIS A 30 -6.53 7.85 6.31
C HIS A 30 -6.21 9.32 6.61
N ALA A 31 -6.89 10.27 5.97
CA ALA A 31 -6.72 11.68 6.27
C ALA A 31 -7.00 12.01 7.76
N TYR A 32 -7.90 11.28 8.41
CA TYR A 32 -8.23 11.47 9.82
C TYR A 32 -7.07 11.11 10.74
N PRO A 33 -6.58 9.85 10.81
CA PRO A 33 -5.50 9.50 11.71
C PRO A 33 -4.19 10.22 11.39
N ILE A 34 -3.93 10.53 10.12
CA ILE A 34 -2.74 11.29 9.72
C ILE A 34 -2.77 12.73 10.24
N SER A 35 -3.94 13.39 10.24
CA SER A 35 -4.06 14.80 10.64
C SER A 35 -4.35 14.99 12.13
N GLN A 36 -5.05 14.05 12.77
CA GLN A 36 -5.55 14.17 14.13
C GLN A 36 -4.94 13.15 15.11
N GLY A 37 -4.14 12.20 14.60
CA GLY A 37 -3.53 11.14 15.39
C GLY A 37 -4.32 9.82 15.39
N PRO A 38 -3.74 8.72 15.91
CA PRO A 38 -4.28 7.37 15.74
C PRO A 38 -5.68 7.14 16.32
N GLU A 39 -6.08 7.93 17.33
CA GLU A 39 -7.39 7.87 17.97
C GLU A 39 -8.51 8.64 17.22
N ALA A 40 -8.18 9.22 16.06
CA ALA A 40 -9.14 9.95 15.25
C ALA A 40 -10.23 9.02 14.72
N ILE A 41 -11.48 9.36 15.00
CA ILE A 41 -12.63 8.60 14.52
C ILE A 41 -12.73 8.75 13.01
N GLN A 42 -12.69 7.62 12.32
CA GLN A 42 -12.73 7.56 10.87
C GLN A 42 -14.18 7.49 10.36
N PRO A 43 -14.42 7.88 9.10
CA PRO A 43 -15.72 7.68 8.46
C PRO A 43 -16.14 6.21 8.53
N LEU A 44 -17.44 5.98 8.68
CA LEU A 44 -18.10 4.67 8.80
C LEU A 44 -17.84 3.91 10.12
N GLU A 45 -16.80 4.25 10.88
CA GLU A 45 -16.38 3.52 12.07
C GLU A 45 -17.48 3.43 13.13
N ARG A 46 -18.12 4.55 13.46
CA ARG A 46 -19.23 4.58 14.45
C ARG A 46 -20.52 3.93 13.95
N LEU A 47 -20.70 3.81 12.64
CA LEU A 47 -21.96 3.33 12.05
C LEU A 47 -21.97 1.80 11.89
N VAL A 48 -20.83 1.21 11.52
CA VAL A 48 -20.73 -0.21 11.12
C VAL A 48 -19.62 -0.95 11.88
N GLY A 49 -18.84 -0.27 12.72
CA GLY A 49 -17.70 -0.87 13.44
C GLY A 49 -16.47 -1.13 12.55
N MET A 50 -16.48 -0.64 11.30
CA MET A 50 -15.36 -0.70 10.37
C MET A 50 -15.11 0.66 9.77
N THR A 51 -13.84 1.02 9.57
CA THR A 51 -13.48 2.27 8.89
C THR A 51 -13.79 2.18 7.40
N LEU A 52 -14.05 3.33 6.77
CA LEU A 52 -14.23 3.40 5.32
C LEU A 52 -13.03 2.81 4.58
N GLY A 53 -11.81 3.09 5.05
CA GLY A 53 -10.58 2.55 4.49
C GLY A 53 -10.54 1.02 4.53
N HIS A 54 -10.96 0.41 5.63
CA HIS A 54 -11.04 -1.05 5.75
C HIS A 54 -11.96 -1.65 4.70
N VAL A 55 -13.18 -1.11 4.55
CA VAL A 55 -14.15 -1.57 3.55
C VAL A 55 -13.60 -1.40 2.14
N CYS A 56 -12.97 -0.28 1.83
CA CYS A 56 -12.37 -0.04 0.52
C CYS A 56 -11.21 -0.99 0.20
N VAL A 57 -10.37 -1.34 1.19
CA VAL A 57 -9.31 -2.35 1.02
C VAL A 57 -9.90 -3.73 0.74
N LEU A 58 -10.99 -4.12 1.41
CA LEU A 58 -11.70 -5.37 1.11
C LEU A 58 -12.21 -5.41 -0.33
N ILE A 59 -12.74 -4.29 -0.85
CA ILE A 59 -13.14 -4.18 -2.27
C ILE A 59 -11.93 -4.38 -3.19
N PHE A 60 -10.78 -3.78 -2.88
CA PHE A 60 -9.55 -3.98 -3.65
C PHE A 60 -9.12 -5.45 -3.65
N PHE A 61 -9.16 -6.14 -2.51
CA PHE A 61 -8.79 -7.54 -2.41
C PHE A 61 -9.76 -8.45 -3.17
N ALA A 62 -11.06 -8.21 -3.08
CA ALA A 62 -12.06 -8.97 -3.83
C ALA A 62 -11.85 -8.84 -5.35
N ILE A 63 -11.72 -7.61 -5.87
CA ILE A 63 -11.49 -7.37 -7.30
C ILE A 63 -10.13 -7.93 -7.73
N SER A 64 -9.09 -7.72 -6.94
CA SER A 64 -7.74 -8.18 -7.28
C SER A 64 -7.67 -9.70 -7.29
N GLY A 65 -8.28 -10.39 -6.32
CA GLY A 65 -8.38 -11.85 -6.28
C GLY A 65 -9.06 -12.43 -7.52
N PHE A 66 -10.22 -11.85 -7.91
CA PHE A 66 -10.91 -12.23 -9.13
C PHE A 66 -10.04 -12.05 -10.39
N LEU A 67 -9.39 -10.89 -10.54
CA LEU A 67 -8.51 -10.62 -11.69
C LEU A 67 -7.23 -11.47 -11.67
N ILE A 68 -6.74 -11.84 -10.49
CA ILE A 68 -5.58 -12.72 -10.33
C ILE A 68 -5.90 -14.12 -10.88
N LEU A 69 -7.06 -14.67 -10.49
CA LEU A 69 -7.53 -15.97 -10.96
C LEU A 69 -7.79 -15.96 -12.46
N ARG A 70 -8.52 -14.97 -12.97
CA ARG A 70 -8.76 -14.86 -14.41
C ARG A 70 -7.47 -14.68 -15.23
N SER A 71 -6.50 -13.95 -14.69
CA SER A 71 -5.17 -13.84 -15.30
C SER A 71 -4.42 -15.18 -15.30
N PHE A 72 -4.65 -16.04 -14.30
CA PHE A 72 -4.09 -17.39 -14.24
C PHE A 72 -4.68 -18.27 -15.32
N ASP A 73 -6.00 -18.30 -15.47
CA ASP A 73 -6.70 -19.11 -16.48
C ASP A 73 -6.28 -18.77 -17.91
N ARG A 74 -5.87 -17.52 -18.15
CA ARG A 74 -5.39 -17.03 -19.45
C ARG A 74 -3.89 -17.21 -19.67
N SER A 75 -3.14 -17.61 -18.64
CA SER A 75 -1.69 -17.76 -18.71
C SER A 75 -1.30 -19.14 -19.25
N SER A 76 -0.30 -19.19 -20.12
CA SER A 76 0.19 -20.46 -20.70
C SER A 76 1.03 -21.28 -19.73
N THR A 77 1.73 -20.63 -18.80
CA THR A 77 2.61 -21.28 -17.81
C THR A 77 2.61 -20.52 -16.49
N LEU A 78 2.94 -21.23 -15.40
CA LEU A 78 3.15 -20.63 -14.08
C LEU A 78 4.25 -19.57 -14.09
N ILE A 79 5.29 -19.76 -14.89
CA ILE A 79 6.41 -18.82 -14.99
C ILE A 79 5.95 -17.51 -15.61
N SER A 80 5.18 -17.55 -16.70
CA SER A 80 4.65 -16.34 -17.35
C SER A 80 3.74 -15.56 -16.40
N TRP A 81 2.85 -16.26 -15.69
CA TRP A 81 1.96 -15.66 -14.70
C TRP A 81 2.72 -15.01 -13.54
N THR A 82 3.70 -15.71 -12.95
CA THR A 82 4.50 -15.19 -11.83
C THR A 82 5.35 -14.01 -12.25
N SER A 83 6.04 -14.09 -13.40
CA SER A 83 6.89 -13.01 -13.91
C SER A 83 6.11 -11.72 -14.14
N ALA A 84 4.89 -11.81 -14.69
CA ALA A 84 4.03 -10.64 -14.88
C ALA A 84 3.69 -9.93 -13.56
N ARG A 85 3.60 -10.67 -12.44
CA ARG A 85 3.32 -10.09 -11.12
C ARG A 85 4.54 -9.48 -10.48
N VAL A 86 5.68 -10.16 -10.59
CA VAL A 86 6.96 -9.63 -10.10
C VAL A 86 7.27 -8.31 -10.78
N LEU A 87 7.16 -8.25 -12.12
CA LEU A 87 7.38 -7.03 -12.90
C LEU A 87 6.34 -5.93 -12.63
N ARG A 88 5.17 -6.29 -12.10
CA ARG A 88 4.14 -5.32 -11.71
C ARG A 88 4.41 -4.69 -10.35
N ILE A 89 4.97 -5.43 -9.39
CA ILE A 89 5.10 -4.99 -7.99
C ILE A 89 6.51 -4.44 -7.72
N PHE A 90 7.55 -5.21 -8.05
CA PHE A 90 8.91 -4.91 -7.60
C PHE A 90 9.49 -3.61 -8.16
N PRO A 91 9.32 -3.25 -9.45
CA PRO A 91 9.90 -2.00 -9.96
C PRO A 91 9.39 -0.77 -9.21
N ALA A 92 8.07 -0.67 -9.01
CA ALA A 92 7.46 0.44 -8.28
C ALA A 92 7.83 0.40 -6.77
N LEU A 93 7.87 -0.79 -6.17
CA LEU A 93 8.29 -0.97 -4.78
C LEU A 93 9.73 -0.51 -4.56
N ILE A 94 10.67 -0.92 -5.41
CA ILE A 94 12.08 -0.52 -5.32
C ILE A 94 12.19 1.00 -5.42
N VAL A 95 11.53 1.61 -6.40
CA VAL A 95 11.56 3.07 -6.58
C VAL A 95 11.02 3.78 -5.34
N VAL A 96 9.86 3.38 -4.81
CA VAL A 96 9.28 4.06 -3.64
C VAL A 96 10.15 3.88 -2.38
N LEU A 97 10.74 2.70 -2.17
CA LEU A 97 11.64 2.46 -1.03
C LEU A 97 12.91 3.32 -1.13
N ILE A 98 13.52 3.39 -2.32
CA ILE A 98 14.69 4.24 -2.56
C ILE A 98 14.33 5.72 -2.35
N LEU A 99 13.22 6.19 -2.90
CA LEU A 99 12.76 7.56 -2.71
C LEU A 99 12.49 7.87 -1.23
N THR A 100 11.89 6.93 -0.49
CA THR A 100 11.63 7.08 0.95
C THR A 100 12.94 7.26 1.71
N VAL A 101 13.95 6.42 1.45
CA VAL A 101 15.20 6.40 2.21
C VAL A 101 16.16 7.53 1.80
N LEU A 102 16.28 7.81 0.50
CA LEU A 102 17.29 8.74 -0.02
C LEU A 102 16.80 10.19 -0.15
N PHE A 103 15.49 10.40 -0.30
CA PHE A 103 14.92 11.74 -0.51
C PHE A 103 14.04 12.18 0.66
N TYR A 104 12.97 11.45 0.95
CA TYR A 104 12.02 11.89 1.97
C TYR A 104 12.56 11.77 3.40
N GLY A 105 13.32 10.71 3.70
CA GLY A 105 13.93 10.52 5.01
C GLY A 105 14.88 11.66 5.42
N PRO A 106 15.90 12.02 4.61
CA PRO A 106 16.78 13.15 4.89
C PRO A 106 16.07 14.50 4.96
N LEU A 107 14.97 14.67 4.21
CA LEU A 107 14.17 15.90 4.24
C LEU A 107 13.35 16.05 5.53
N LEU A 108 12.96 14.94 6.14
CA LEU A 108 12.01 14.89 7.26
C LEU A 108 12.64 14.44 8.59
N THR A 109 13.94 14.10 8.59
CA THR A 109 14.63 13.65 9.80
C THR A 109 15.11 14.83 10.65
N HIS A 110 15.03 14.69 11.96
CA HIS A 110 15.63 15.63 12.93
C HIS A 110 17.11 15.29 13.25
N LEU A 111 17.65 14.20 12.70
CA LEU A 111 19.03 13.81 12.91
C LEU A 111 19.98 14.50 11.92
N PRO A 112 21.25 14.71 12.30
CA PRO A 112 22.29 15.02 11.32
C PRO A 112 22.34 13.96 10.22
N ILE A 113 22.49 14.38 8.96
CA ILE A 113 22.43 13.50 7.77
C ILE A 113 23.38 12.29 7.89
N ALA A 114 24.59 12.51 8.42
CA ALA A 114 25.56 11.44 8.64
C ALA A 114 25.03 10.38 9.63
N GLN A 115 24.39 10.79 10.72
CA GLN A 115 23.80 9.88 11.70
C GLN A 115 22.59 9.14 11.11
N TYR A 116 21.76 9.82 10.33
CA TYR A 116 20.63 9.21 9.63
C TYR A 116 21.08 8.07 8.71
N PHE A 117 22.10 8.27 7.87
CA PHE A 117 22.56 7.23 6.94
C PHE A 117 23.36 6.11 7.61
N SER A 118 24.00 6.36 8.75
CA SER A 118 24.72 5.33 9.52
C SER A 118 23.80 4.54 10.46
N ALA A 119 22.57 4.97 10.67
CA ALA A 119 21.64 4.30 11.56
C ALA A 119 21.18 2.93 11.00
N PRO A 120 21.10 1.89 11.85
CA PRO A 120 20.68 0.55 11.42
C PRO A 120 19.32 0.51 10.72
N GLU A 121 18.37 1.34 11.15
CA GLU A 121 17.02 1.42 10.61
C GLU A 121 17.04 1.86 9.14
N THR A 122 17.87 2.84 8.79
CA THR A 122 18.03 3.32 7.41
C THR A 122 18.64 2.25 6.51
N ILE A 123 19.67 1.55 7.00
CA ILE A 123 20.37 0.48 6.25
C ILE A 123 19.44 -0.71 6.02
N THR A 124 18.61 -1.06 7.02
CA THR A 124 17.73 -2.23 6.96
C THR A 124 16.39 -1.95 6.28
N TYR A 125 15.98 -0.68 6.12
CA TYR A 125 14.66 -0.30 5.59
C TYR A 125 14.36 -0.91 4.22
N VAL A 126 15.26 -0.75 3.25
CA VAL A 126 15.07 -1.28 1.89
C VAL A 126 15.07 -2.82 1.87
N PRO A 127 16.09 -3.54 2.37
CA PRO A 127 16.12 -5.00 2.31
C PRO A 127 14.99 -5.67 3.10
N ARG A 128 14.55 -5.07 4.21
CA ARG A 128 13.41 -5.59 4.98
C ARG A 128 12.11 -5.43 4.21
N ASN A 129 11.82 -4.24 3.69
CA ASN A 129 10.57 -4.00 2.99
C ASN A 129 10.51 -4.64 1.60
N ILE A 130 11.62 -4.74 0.87
CA ILE A 130 11.65 -5.43 -0.44
C ILE A 130 11.42 -6.94 -0.31
N SER A 131 11.72 -7.52 0.86
CA SER A 131 11.49 -8.95 1.12
C SER A 131 10.00 -9.32 1.13
N LEU A 132 9.11 -8.34 1.35
CA LEU A 132 7.68 -8.54 1.60
C LEU A 132 7.38 -9.52 2.75
N ALA A 133 8.36 -9.78 3.63
CA ALA A 133 8.22 -10.65 4.80
C ALA A 133 8.38 -9.89 6.12
N PHE A 134 9.23 -8.85 6.13
CA PHE A 134 9.54 -8.10 7.34
C PHE A 134 9.23 -6.62 7.16
N LEU A 135 7.97 -6.24 7.41
CA LEU A 135 7.53 -4.86 7.30
C LEU A 135 8.26 -3.96 8.31
N GLN A 136 8.78 -2.84 7.82
CA GLN A 136 9.40 -1.79 8.64
C GLN A 136 8.85 -0.42 8.21
N TYR A 137 8.17 0.25 9.13
CA TYR A 137 7.68 1.62 8.94
C TYR A 137 8.68 2.71 9.37
N PRO A 138 9.37 2.60 10.52
CA PRO A 138 10.12 3.73 11.02
C PRO A 138 11.45 3.91 10.29
N LEU A 139 11.79 5.18 10.11
CA LEU A 139 13.12 5.67 9.78
C LEU A 139 13.61 6.56 10.93
N PRO A 140 14.92 6.62 11.18
CA PRO A 140 15.46 7.22 12.39
C PRO A 140 15.28 8.74 12.37
N GLY A 141 14.60 9.26 13.38
CA GLY A 141 14.30 10.68 13.54
C GLY A 141 13.28 11.26 12.54
N VAL A 142 12.60 10.43 11.75
CA VAL A 142 11.64 10.86 10.72
C VAL A 142 10.21 10.88 11.27
N LEU A 143 9.49 11.99 11.07
CA LEU A 143 8.09 12.17 11.50
C LEU A 143 7.88 11.93 13.02
N VAL A 144 8.82 12.36 13.85
CA VAL A 144 8.75 12.21 15.32
C VAL A 144 7.71 13.15 15.95
N ASP A 145 7.48 14.30 15.33
CA ASP A 145 6.53 15.32 15.81
C ASP A 145 5.17 15.26 15.06
N ALA A 146 4.99 14.29 14.15
CA ALA A 146 3.75 14.16 13.40
C ALA A 146 2.63 13.61 14.28
N PRO A 147 1.35 13.99 14.06
CA PRO A 147 0.22 13.40 14.80
C PRO A 147 0.17 11.87 14.71
N TYR A 148 0.60 11.33 13.57
CA TYR A 148 0.78 9.90 13.36
C TYR A 148 2.28 9.57 13.23
N VAL A 149 2.88 9.15 14.35
CA VAL A 149 4.33 8.99 14.48
C VAL A 149 4.84 7.72 13.80
N GLY A 150 6.02 7.81 13.17
CA GLY A 150 6.85 6.65 12.84
C GLY A 150 6.44 5.84 11.61
N ALA A 151 5.47 6.30 10.81
CA ALA A 151 5.04 5.63 9.59
C ALA A 151 5.09 6.55 8.35
N ILE A 152 6.30 6.76 7.82
CA ILE A 152 6.51 7.54 6.58
C ILE A 152 5.80 6.92 5.37
N ASN A 153 5.74 5.59 5.31
CA ASN A 153 5.07 4.85 4.25
C ASN A 153 4.14 3.79 4.85
N GLY A 154 3.09 4.27 5.51
CA GLY A 154 2.09 3.40 6.14
C GLY A 154 1.46 2.41 5.15
N SER A 155 1.29 2.78 3.89
CA SER A 155 0.63 1.97 2.87
C SER A 155 1.35 0.67 2.48
N LEU A 156 2.64 0.50 2.85
CA LEU A 156 3.42 -0.71 2.54
C LEU A 156 2.76 -2.00 3.03
N TRP A 157 2.01 -1.93 4.13
CA TRP A 157 1.34 -3.08 4.75
C TRP A 157 0.45 -3.88 3.80
N THR A 158 -0.12 -3.21 2.80
CA THR A 158 -1.05 -3.83 1.84
C THR A 158 -0.38 -4.86 0.92
N LEU A 159 0.96 -4.97 0.96
CA LEU A 159 1.76 -5.92 0.18
C LEU A 159 2.26 -7.12 0.98
N PHE A 160 2.03 -7.15 2.30
CA PHE A 160 2.45 -8.21 3.24
C PHE A 160 1.25 -9.08 3.59
#